data_AF-A0A1Q7BU47-F1
#
_entry.id   AF-A0A1Q7BU47-F1
#
_cell.length_a   1.000
_cell.length_b   1.000
_cell.length_c   1.000
_cell.angle_alpha   90.00
_cell.angle_beta   90.00
_cell.angle_gamma   90.00
#
_symmetry.space_group_name_H-M   'P 1'
#
loop_
_entity.id
_entity.type
_entity.pdbx_description
1 polymer ?
#
loop_
_entity_poly.entity_id
_entity_poly.type
_entity_poly.pdbx_seq_one_letter_code
_entity_poly.pdbx_strand_id
1 'polypeptide(L)'
;MTLHERLQEVLRTFFNDDELVVTAETVPADVPGWDSLAQVNVVFALEEAFGIELGDEALSRFASIGELERQITARLKAQGGQRDIAN
;
A
#
# COMPACT_ATOMS: atom_id res chain seq x y z
N MET A 1 8.31 0.02 -14.12
CA MET A 1 7.70 0.32 -12.82
C MET A 1 7.54 -0.95 -12.03
N THR A 2 8.29 -1.06 -10.95
CA THR A 2 8.19 -2.05 -9.90
C THR A 2 7.04 -1.71 -8.96
N LEU A 3 6.65 -2.67 -8.10
CA LEU A 3 5.66 -2.44 -7.04
C LEU A 3 6.06 -1.23 -6.16
N HIS A 4 7.34 -1.19 -5.79
CA HIS A 4 7.93 -0.17 -4.94
C HIS A 4 7.79 1.23 -5.52
N GLU A 5 8.19 1.41 -6.79
CA GLU A 5 8.10 2.70 -7.48
C GLU A 5 6.66 3.20 -7.51
N ARG A 6 5.70 2.33 -7.85
CA ARG A 6 4.29 2.70 -7.92
C ARG A 6 3.71 3.06 -6.54
N LEU A 7 4.08 2.29 -5.51
CA LEU A 7 3.69 2.60 -4.13
C LEU A 7 4.23 3.96 -3.70
N GLN A 8 5.50 4.23 -3.99
CA GLN A 8 6.11 5.52 -3.69
C GLN A 8 5.37 6.67 -4.41
N GLU A 9 5.02 6.52 -5.69
CA GLU A 9 4.25 7.54 -6.42
C GLU A 9 2.87 7.81 -5.80
N VAL A 10 2.17 6.76 -5.34
CA VAL A 10 0.89 6.91 -4.64
C VAL A 10 1.07 7.71 -3.36
N LEU A 11 2.09 7.40 -2.56
CA LEU A 11 2.38 8.14 -1.33
C LEU A 11 2.78 9.59 -1.61
N ARG A 12 3.63 9.84 -2.61
CA ARG A 12 4.02 11.19 -3.04
C ARG A 12 2.81 12.04 -3.42
N THR A 13 1.90 11.46 -4.19
CA THR A 13 0.66 12.12 -4.61
C THR A 13 -0.26 12.37 -3.42
N PHE A 14 -0.41 11.38 -2.53
CA PHE A 14 -1.28 11.46 -1.35
C PHE A 14 -0.81 12.49 -0.33
N PHE A 15 0.49 12.52 -0.04
CA PHE A 15 1.11 13.47 0.90
C PHE A 15 1.50 14.79 0.25
N ASN A 16 1.31 14.93 -1.07
CA ASN A 16 1.75 16.09 -1.85
C ASN A 16 3.23 16.42 -1.60
N ASP A 17 4.07 15.38 -1.63
CA ASP A 17 5.51 15.44 -1.39
C ASP A 17 6.24 14.63 -2.46
N ASP A 18 6.69 15.30 -3.52
CA ASP A 18 7.44 14.68 -4.63
C ASP A 18 8.85 14.21 -4.23
N GLU A 19 9.40 14.74 -3.14
CA GLU A 19 10.73 14.38 -2.63
C GLU A 19 10.68 13.20 -1.66
N LEU A 20 9.49 12.74 -1.26
CA LEU A 20 9.29 11.59 -0.39
C LEU A 20 9.97 10.35 -0.98
N VAL A 21 10.99 9.85 -0.28
CA VAL A 21 11.66 8.59 -0.58
C VAL A 21 11.30 7.61 0.52
N VAL A 22 10.65 6.52 0.13
CA VAL A 22 10.32 5.44 1.05
C VAL A 22 11.22 4.24 0.81
N THR A 23 11.58 3.55 1.88
CA THR A 23 12.31 2.27 1.83
C THR A 23 11.51 1.20 2.54
N ALA A 24 11.89 -0.07 2.40
CA ALA A 24 11.23 -1.17 3.11
C ALA A 24 11.22 -1.00 4.65
N GLU A 25 12.17 -0.23 5.19
CA GLU A 25 12.31 0.07 6.61
C GLU A 25 11.54 1.32 7.04
N THR A 26 11.15 2.19 6.11
CA THR A 26 10.37 3.39 6.41
C THR A 26 9.07 3.02 7.11
N VAL A 27 8.83 3.63 8.26
CA VAL A 27 7.60 3.46 9.02
C VAL A 27 6.69 4.68 8.85
N PRO A 28 5.36 4.54 9.06
CA PRO A 28 4.44 5.69 9.04
C PRO A 28 4.91 6.87 9.89
N ALA A 29 5.50 6.59 11.06
CA ALA A 29 5.99 7.62 11.96
C ALA A 29 7.16 8.45 11.40
N ASP A 30 7.87 7.97 10.37
CA ASP A 30 8.94 8.73 9.70
C ASP A 30 8.38 9.70 8.65
N VAL A 31 7.13 9.54 8.23
CA VAL A 31 6.52 10.34 7.18
C VAL A 31 5.70 11.48 7.78
N PRO A 32 6.04 12.75 7.49
CA PRO A 32 5.30 13.90 7.99
C PRO A 32 3.83 13.88 7.54
N GLY A 33 2.90 14.08 8.47
CA GLY A 33 1.45 14.08 8.19
C GLY A 33 0.82 12.69 8.11
N TRP A 34 1.58 11.63 8.37
CA TRP A 34 1.05 10.27 8.44
C TRP A 34 0.53 9.96 9.85
N ASP A 35 -0.75 10.26 10.07
CA ASP A 35 -1.51 9.92 11.28
C ASP A 35 -2.43 8.69 11.07
N SER A 36 -3.20 8.31 12.10
CA SER A 36 -4.16 7.18 12.01
C SER A 36 -5.23 7.35 10.93
N LEU A 37 -5.64 8.58 10.61
CA LEU A 37 -6.58 8.84 9.52
C LEU A 37 -5.90 8.71 8.14
N ALA A 38 -4.67 9.22 8.02
CA ALA A 38 -3.87 9.09 6.82
C ALA A 38 -3.57 7.61 6.52
N GLN A 39 -3.28 6.81 7.55
CA GLN A 39 -3.09 5.36 7.46
C GLN A 39 -4.26 4.67 6.72
N VAL A 40 -5.48 4.97 7.14
CA VAL A 40 -6.71 4.39 6.55
C VAL A 40 -6.85 4.83 5.10
N ASN A 41 -6.66 6.11 4.82
CA ASN A 41 -6.77 6.66 3.46
C ASN A 41 -5.66 6.15 2.53
N VAL A 42 -4.44 5.93 3.02
CA VAL A 42 -3.33 5.34 2.26
C VAL A 42 -3.69 3.92 1.85
N VAL A 43 -4.25 3.11 2.76
CA VAL A 43 -4.71 1.76 2.40
C VAL A 43 -5.73 1.82 1.27
N PHE A 44 -6.75 2.68 1.36
CA PHE A 44 -7.73 2.86 0.30
C PHE A 44 -7.13 3.33 -1.03
N ALA A 45 -6.20 4.30 -0.98
CA ALA A 45 -5.51 4.78 -2.18
C ALA A 45 -4.68 3.67 -2.85
N LEU A 46 -4.07 2.79 -2.07
CA LEU A 46 -3.33 1.63 -2.58
C LEU A 46 -4.28 0.58 -3.15
N GLU A 47 -5.40 0.30 -2.48
CA GLU A 47 -6.44 -0.59 -3.00
C GLU A 47 -6.94 -0.12 -4.38
N GLU A 48 -7.25 1.16 -4.53
CA GLU A 48 -7.65 1.75 -5.80
C GLU A 48 -6.51 1.73 -6.84
N ALA A 49 -5.31 2.14 -6.44
CA ALA A 49 -4.17 2.23 -7.34
C ALA A 49 -3.71 0.85 -7.85
N PHE A 50 -3.79 -0.20 -7.04
CA PHE A 50 -3.39 -1.55 -7.43
C PHE A 50 -4.56 -2.43 -7.87
N GLY A 51 -5.80 -1.97 -7.68
CA GLY A 51 -7.02 -2.73 -7.98
C GLY A 51 -7.19 -3.95 -7.07
N ILE A 52 -6.69 -3.88 -5.85
CA ILE A 52 -6.75 -4.97 -4.87
C ILE A 52 -7.61 -4.59 -3.67
N GLU A 53 -8.07 -5.59 -2.93
CA GLU A 53 -8.57 -5.38 -1.58
C GLU A 53 -7.50 -5.91 -0.62
N LEU A 54 -7.07 -5.10 0.33
CA LEU A 54 -6.13 -5.44 1.41
C LEU A 54 -6.89 -5.82 2.69
N GLY A 55 -8.10 -5.29 2.88
CA GLY A 55 -8.96 -5.61 4.02
C GLY A 55 -8.42 -5.15 5.38
N ASP A 56 -9.11 -5.53 6.45
CA ASP A 56 -8.93 -4.98 7.80
C ASP A 56 -7.53 -5.25 8.38
N GLU A 57 -6.87 -6.33 7.95
CA GLU A 57 -5.53 -6.68 8.40
C GLU A 57 -4.50 -5.61 8.01
N ALA A 58 -4.64 -5.01 6.82
CA ALA A 58 -3.73 -3.93 6.42
C ALA A 58 -3.93 -2.69 7.29
N LEU A 59 -5.18 -2.35 7.66
CA LEU A 59 -5.47 -1.21 8.53
C LEU A 59 -4.83 -1.36 9.92
N SER A 60 -4.69 -2.60 10.42
CA SER A 60 -4.20 -2.88 11.77
C SER A 60 -2.71 -3.23 11.88
N ARG A 61 -2.04 -3.70 10.81
CA ARG A 61 -0.78 -4.47 10.97
C ARG A 61 0.47 -4.00 10.24
N PHE A 62 0.42 -3.04 9.31
CA PHE A 62 1.69 -2.68 8.65
C PHE A 62 2.54 -1.76 9.53
N ALA A 63 3.69 -2.27 9.94
CA ALA A 63 4.69 -1.52 10.70
C ALA A 63 5.61 -0.69 9.80
N SER A 64 5.79 -1.12 8.54
CA SER A 64 6.66 -0.46 7.58
C SER A 64 6.16 -0.64 6.14
N ILE A 65 6.70 0.16 5.23
CA ILE A 65 6.43 0.06 3.79
C ILE A 65 6.76 -1.34 3.25
N GLY A 66 7.82 -2.00 3.74
CA GLY A 66 8.17 -3.35 3.32
C GLY A 66 7.14 -4.42 3.73
N GLU A 67 6.38 -4.20 4.80
CA GLU A 67 5.23 -5.07 5.15
C GLU A 67 4.05 -4.81 4.21
N LEU A 68 3.80 -3.54 3.88
CA LEU A 68 2.77 -3.12 2.93
C LEU A 68 3.00 -3.75 1.54
N GLU A 69 4.23 -3.67 1.03
CA GLU A 69 4.63 -4.28 -0.24
C GLU A 69 4.39 -5.79 -0.28
N ARG A 70 4.68 -6.48 0.83
CA ARG A 70 4.45 -7.92 0.97
C ARG A 70 2.97 -8.26 0.92
N GLN A 71 2.13 -7.49 1.61
CA GLN A 71 0.67 -7.68 1.58
C GLN A 71 0.11 -7.45 0.18
N ILE A 72 0.51 -6.37 -0.50
CA ILE A 72 0.07 -6.06 -1.86
C ILE A 72 0.52 -7.18 -2.82
N THR A 73 1.77 -7.61 -2.74
CA THR A 73 2.30 -8.72 -3.56
C THR A 73 1.53 -10.01 -3.33
N ALA A 74 1.20 -10.33 -2.07
CA ALA A 74 0.42 -11.51 -1.74
C ALA A 74 -1.00 -11.43 -2.32
N ARG A 75 -1.65 -10.27 -2.23
CA ARG A 75 -2.99 -10.04 -2.80
C ARG A 75 -2.99 -10.10 -4.33
N LEU A 76 -2.01 -9.49 -4.99
CA LEU A 76 -1.88 -9.54 -6.46
C LEU A 76 -1.72 -10.99 -6.95
N LYS A 77 -0.96 -11.82 -6.24
CA LYS A 77 -0.84 -13.25 -6.55
C LYS A 77 -2.14 -14.01 -6.31
N ALA A 78 -2.85 -13.71 -5.22
CA ALA A 78 -4.11 -14.37 -4.87
C ALA A 78 -5.25 -14.02 -5.85
N GLN A 79 -5.40 -12.74 -6.21
CA GLN A 79 -6.41 -12.29 -7.18
C GLN A 79 -6.17 -12.84 -8.60
N GLY A 80 -4.91 -13.05 -8.98
CA GLY A 80 -4.56 -13.72 -10.24
C GLY A 80 -4.98 -15.19 -10.34
N GLY A 81 -5.33 -15.83 -9.21
CA GLY A 81 -5.84 -17.21 -9.16
C GLY A 81 -7.36 -17.33 -8.99
N GLN A 82 -8.07 -16.23 -8.74
CA GLN A 82 -9.51 -16.21 -8.47
C GLN A 82 -10.31 -15.73 -9.70
N ARG A 83 -10.04 -16.30 -10.89
CA ARG A 83 -10.83 -16.04 -12.11
C ARG A 83 -11.43 -17.27 -12.79
N ASP A 84 -11.33 -18.45 -12.18
CA ASP A 84 -11.74 -19.71 -12.83
C ASP A 84 -12.84 -20.52 -12.10
N ILE A 85 -13.57 -19.94 -11.15
CA ILE A 85 -14.76 -20.62 -10.57
C ILE A 85 -15.96 -19.68 -10.43
N ALA A 86 -16.56 -19.34 -11.57
CA ALA A 86 -17.98 -19.06 -11.64
C ALA A 86 -18.52 -19.76 -12.91
N ASN A 87 -18.75 -21.06 -12.76
CA ASN A 87 -19.60 -21.86 -13.65
C ASN A 87 -20.99 -21.97 -13.03
#